data_AF-A0A416G259-F1
#
_entry.id   AF-A0A416G259-F1
#
_cell.length_a   1.000
_cell.length_b   1.000
_cell.length_c   1.000
_cell.angle_alpha   90.00
_cell.angle_beta   90.00
_cell.angle_gamma   90.00
#
_symmetry.space_group_name_H-M   'P 1'
#
loop_
_entity.id
_entity.type
_entity.pdbx_description
1 polymer ?
#
loop_
_entity_poly.entity_id
_entity_poly.type
_entity_poly.pdbx_seq_one_letter_code
_entity_poly.pdbx_strand_id
1 'polypeptide(L)'
;MKNNVTLIGMPSAGKSTVGVLLAKRLGYSFIDVDLLIQEQEGKRLREIIEEQGLDGFLDVENRVNAGVEAEQAVIAPGGSVIYGKEAMEHLKSIGLVVYLKITYDELVKRVGDVKDRGVALKDGMTLLDLYHERISYFEKYADITIDEEGKELGAVVDELREILEERGYVLGSAPEEE
;
A
#
# COMPACT_ATOMS: atom_id res chain seq x y z
N MET A 1 18.30 7.30 -6.79
CA MET A 1 17.43 8.50 -6.76
C MET A 1 16.16 8.15 -6.00
N LYS A 2 15.39 9.11 -5.47
CA LYS A 2 14.03 8.81 -4.96
C LYS A 2 13.09 8.69 -6.15
N ASN A 3 12.93 7.49 -6.70
CA ASN A 3 12.13 7.24 -7.89
C ASN A 3 11.11 6.11 -7.69
N ASN A 4 10.85 5.72 -6.45
CA ASN A 4 9.76 4.79 -6.12
C ASN A 4 8.49 5.55 -5.69
N VAL A 5 7.35 4.88 -5.83
CA VAL A 5 6.04 5.34 -5.36
C VAL A 5 5.45 4.26 -4.46
N THR A 6 5.23 4.57 -3.19
CA THR A 6 4.61 3.65 -2.24
C THR A 6 3.15 4.01 -2.06
N LEU A 7 2.24 3.06 -2.28
CA LEU A 7 0.81 3.24 -2.07
C LEU A 7 0.42 2.74 -0.67
N ILE A 8 0.00 3.64 0.22
CA ILE A 8 -0.56 3.29 1.52
C ILE A 8 -2.07 3.54 1.55
N GLY A 9 -2.77 2.93 2.50
CA GLY A 9 -4.20 3.11 2.68
C GLY A 9 -4.86 1.87 3.24
N MET A 10 -6.16 1.99 3.51
CA MET A 10 -6.96 0.92 4.09
C MET A 10 -6.83 -0.39 3.30
N PRO A 11 -7.01 -1.56 3.94
CA PRO A 11 -7.30 -2.78 3.22
C PRO A 11 -8.42 -2.53 2.20
N SER A 12 -8.32 -3.14 1.02
CA SER A 12 -9.29 -2.93 -0.07
C SER A 12 -9.38 -1.52 -0.68
N ALA A 13 -8.51 -0.58 -0.32
CA ALA A 13 -8.39 0.73 -0.98
C ALA A 13 -7.72 0.64 -2.37
N GLY A 14 -7.92 -0.44 -3.12
CA GLY A 14 -7.42 -0.53 -4.50
C GLY A 14 -5.90 -0.54 -4.72
N LYS A 15 -5.06 -0.52 -3.67
CA LYS A 15 -3.58 -0.39 -3.78
C LYS A 15 -2.94 -1.27 -4.85
N SER A 16 -3.18 -2.57 -4.87
CA SER A 16 -2.58 -3.46 -5.87
C SER A 16 -3.13 -3.17 -7.27
N THR A 17 -4.41 -2.85 -7.41
CA THR A 17 -5.03 -2.53 -8.71
C THR A 17 -4.54 -1.20 -9.27
N VAL A 18 -4.57 -0.14 -8.47
CA VAL A 18 -4.02 1.19 -8.82
C VAL A 18 -2.53 1.06 -9.09
N GLY A 19 -1.80 0.31 -8.26
CA GLY A 19 -0.36 0.13 -8.36
C GLY A 19 0.09 -0.54 -9.64
N VAL A 20 -0.56 -1.62 -10.06
CA VAL A 20 -0.26 -2.28 -11.35
C VAL A 20 -0.50 -1.35 -12.53
N LEU A 21 -1.63 -0.64 -12.55
CA LEU A 21 -1.96 0.27 -13.65
C LEU A 21 -1.02 1.48 -13.69
N LEU A 22 -0.71 2.05 -12.52
CA LEU A 22 0.23 3.16 -12.39
C LEU A 22 1.63 2.74 -12.82
N ALA A 23 2.10 1.56 -12.38
CA ALA A 23 3.39 1.01 -12.78
C ALA A 23 3.47 0.85 -14.30
N LYS A 24 2.44 0.26 -14.93
CA LYS A 24 2.37 0.14 -16.39
C LYS A 24 2.46 1.50 -17.09
N ARG A 25 1.73 2.51 -16.61
CA ARG A 25 1.74 3.85 -17.21
C ARG A 25 3.07 4.57 -17.04
N LEU A 26 3.75 4.38 -15.91
CA LEU A 26 5.06 4.99 -15.65
C LEU A 26 6.23 4.21 -16.26
N GLY A 27 6.01 2.99 -16.78
CA GLY A 27 7.08 2.08 -17.18
C GLY A 27 7.90 1.56 -15.98
N TYR A 28 7.26 1.43 -14.82
CA TYR A 28 7.86 1.01 -13.55
C TYR A 28 7.56 -0.46 -13.27
N SER A 29 8.34 -1.07 -12.38
CA SER A 29 8.00 -2.36 -11.79
C SER A 29 6.89 -2.20 -10.75
N PHE A 30 6.19 -3.30 -10.43
CA PHE A 30 5.21 -3.33 -9.35
C PHE A 30 5.61 -4.37 -8.31
N ILE A 31 5.56 -3.99 -7.03
CA ILE A 31 5.87 -4.85 -5.88
C ILE A 31 4.67 -4.87 -4.96
N ASP A 32 4.05 -6.05 -4.81
CA ASP A 32 3.07 -6.30 -3.76
C ASP A 32 3.80 -6.88 -2.54
N VAL A 33 3.89 -6.11 -1.45
CA VAL A 33 4.70 -6.53 -0.29
C VAL A 33 4.01 -7.65 0.48
N ASP A 34 2.68 -7.78 0.39
CA ASP A 34 1.96 -8.90 0.99
C ASP A 34 2.36 -10.22 0.30
N LEU A 35 2.61 -10.20 -1.02
CA LEU A 35 3.18 -11.34 -1.73
C LEU A 35 4.64 -11.59 -1.35
N LEU A 36 5.44 -10.53 -1.20
CA LEU A 36 6.84 -10.63 -0.79
C LEU A 36 6.99 -11.26 0.61
N ILE A 37 6.14 -10.86 1.57
CA ILE A 37 6.09 -11.46 2.90
C ILE A 37 5.78 -12.96 2.79
N GLN A 38 4.76 -13.33 2.01
CA GLN A 38 4.38 -14.73 1.86
C GLN A 38 5.47 -15.58 1.20
N GLU A 39 6.20 -15.02 0.25
CA GLU A 39 7.34 -15.67 -0.39
C GLU A 39 8.51 -15.88 0.60
N GLN A 40 8.84 -14.86 1.39
CA GLN A 40 9.94 -14.93 2.35
C GLN A 40 9.64 -15.85 3.55
N GLU A 41 8.40 -15.82 4.04
CA GLU A 41 7.98 -16.62 5.20
C GLU A 41 7.50 -18.03 4.81
N GLY A 42 7.22 -18.28 3.52
CA GLY A 42 6.69 -19.54 3.02
C GLY A 42 5.29 -19.87 3.54
N LYS A 43 4.53 -18.85 3.97
CA LYS A 43 3.24 -18.95 4.66
C LYS A 43 2.30 -17.84 4.21
N ARG A 44 0.99 -18.08 4.26
CA ARG A 44 -0.03 -17.04 4.07
C ARG A 44 -0.02 -16.06 5.24
N LEU A 45 -0.43 -14.82 5.00
CA LEU A 45 -0.48 -13.79 6.06
C LEU A 45 -1.31 -14.24 7.27
N ARG A 46 -2.45 -14.91 7.04
CA ARG A 46 -3.27 -15.44 8.13
C ARG A 46 -2.52 -16.47 8.97
N GLU A 47 -1.71 -17.33 8.33
CA GLU A 47 -0.98 -18.40 9.02
C GLU A 47 0.11 -17.77 9.89
N ILE A 48 0.76 -16.71 9.41
CA ILE A 48 1.72 -15.93 10.21
C ILE A 48 1.03 -15.33 11.45
N ILE A 49 -0.16 -14.74 11.29
CA ILE A 49 -0.94 -14.18 12.41
C ILE A 49 -1.39 -15.28 13.38
N GLU A 50 -1.87 -16.42 12.87
CA GLU A 50 -2.32 -17.56 13.69
C GLU A 50 -1.17 -18.15 14.55
N GLU A 51 0.06 -18.19 14.00
CA GLU A 51 1.22 -18.76 14.68
C GLU A 51 1.96 -17.77 15.59
N GLN A 52 2.12 -16.52 15.15
CA GLN A 52 2.97 -15.52 15.81
C GLN A 52 2.16 -14.44 16.54
N GLY A 53 0.84 -14.46 16.41
CA GLY A 53 -0.03 -13.39 16.88
C GLY A 53 0.09 -12.12 16.05
N LEU A 54 -0.69 -11.11 16.44
CA LEU A 54 -0.71 -9.82 15.74
C LEU A 54 0.64 -9.10 15.83
N ASP A 55 1.25 -9.05 17.00
CA ASP A 55 2.52 -8.33 17.20
C ASP A 55 3.65 -8.97 16.37
N GLY A 56 3.73 -10.30 16.34
CA GLY A 56 4.72 -11.01 15.51
C GLY A 56 4.50 -10.77 14.01
N PHE A 57 3.25 -10.72 13.56
CA PHE A 57 2.93 -10.33 12.18
C PHE A 57 3.37 -8.89 11.86
N LEU A 58 3.15 -7.94 12.76
CA LEU A 58 3.58 -6.55 12.59
C LEU A 58 5.11 -6.42 12.57
N ASP A 59 5.82 -7.20 13.36
CA ASP A 59 7.29 -7.27 13.33
C ASP A 59 7.81 -7.80 11.99
N VAL A 60 7.15 -8.83 11.43
CA VAL A 60 7.44 -9.36 10.09
C VAL A 60 7.18 -8.29 9.03
N GLU A 61 6.01 -7.65 9.05
CA GLU A 61 5.68 -6.56 8.11
C GLU A 61 6.74 -5.45 8.18
N ASN A 62 7.09 -5.01 9.39
CA ASN A 62 8.06 -3.94 9.59
C ASN A 62 9.44 -4.32 9.02
N ARG A 63 9.94 -5.52 9.33
CA ARG A 63 11.22 -6.03 8.82
C ARG A 63 11.23 -6.14 7.30
N VAL A 64 10.20 -6.73 6.70
CA VAL A 64 10.16 -6.96 5.25
C VAL A 64 10.06 -5.63 4.51
N ASN A 65 9.19 -4.72 4.95
CA ASN A 65 9.05 -3.39 4.33
C ASN A 65 10.31 -2.54 4.49
N ALA A 66 10.99 -2.60 5.64
CA ALA A 66 12.24 -1.87 5.88
C ALA A 66 13.41 -2.41 5.03
N GLY A 67 13.29 -3.61 4.47
CA GLY A 67 14.28 -4.25 3.60
C GLY A 67 13.95 -4.18 2.11
N VAL A 68 12.88 -3.48 1.69
CA VAL A 68 12.50 -3.40 0.27
C VAL A 68 13.53 -2.58 -0.50
N GLU A 69 14.34 -3.26 -1.31
CA GLU A 69 15.25 -2.61 -2.27
C GLU A 69 14.59 -2.58 -3.64
N ALA A 70 14.33 -1.37 -4.17
CA ALA A 70 13.69 -1.19 -5.46
C ALA A 70 14.14 0.13 -6.11
N GLU A 71 14.06 0.17 -7.43
CA GLU A 71 14.27 1.37 -8.24
C GLU A 71 13.21 1.43 -9.34
N GLN A 72 12.62 2.60 -9.57
CA GLN A 72 11.51 2.79 -10.51
C GLN A 72 10.40 1.75 -10.29
N ALA A 73 9.92 1.67 -9.05
CA ALA A 73 8.89 0.73 -8.63
C ALA A 73 7.67 1.42 -8.01
N VAL A 74 6.49 0.86 -8.25
CA VAL A 74 5.29 1.13 -7.45
C VAL A 74 5.15 0.01 -6.41
N ILE A 75 5.17 0.37 -5.14
CA ILE A 75 5.21 -0.54 -3.99
C ILE A 75 3.87 -0.47 -3.28
N ALA A 76 3.18 -1.60 -3.14
CA ALA A 76 1.90 -1.72 -2.45
C ALA A 76 2.05 -2.61 -1.21
N PRO A 77 2.32 -2.03 -0.03
CA PRO A 77 2.32 -2.75 1.22
C PRO A 77 0.93 -3.05 1.77
N GLY A 78 0.87 -3.97 2.74
CA GLY A 78 -0.29 -4.21 3.59
C GLY A 78 -0.76 -2.95 4.32
N GLY A 79 -2.04 -2.90 4.68
CA GLY A 79 -2.63 -1.71 5.29
C GLY A 79 -2.11 -1.40 6.71
N SER A 80 -1.38 -2.32 7.34
CA SER A 80 -0.79 -2.20 8.68
C SER A 80 0.68 -1.77 8.67
N VAL A 81 1.30 -1.63 7.49
CA VAL A 81 2.67 -1.09 7.35
C VAL A 81 2.89 0.22 8.12
N ILE A 82 1.84 1.02 8.28
CA ILE A 82 1.88 2.30 8.98
C ILE A 82 2.20 2.19 10.49
N TYR A 83 2.13 1.00 11.06
CA TYR A 83 2.54 0.75 12.44
C TYR A 83 4.06 0.52 12.55
N GLY A 84 4.71 0.09 11.45
CA GLY A 84 6.14 -0.14 11.36
C GLY A 84 6.89 1.18 11.15
N LYS A 85 7.63 1.63 12.16
CA LYS A 85 8.37 2.89 12.09
C LYS A 85 9.51 2.78 11.08
N GLU A 86 10.32 1.74 11.17
CA GLU A 86 11.47 1.47 10.31
C GLU A 86 11.02 1.28 8.86
N ALA A 87 9.92 0.56 8.64
CA ALA A 87 9.29 0.41 7.34
C ALA A 87 8.94 1.77 6.72
N MET A 88 8.22 2.62 7.44
CA MET A 88 7.79 3.91 6.90
C MET A 88 8.96 4.90 6.71
N GLU A 89 9.96 4.86 7.59
CA GLU A 89 11.20 5.65 7.43
C GLU A 89 11.95 5.24 6.16
N HIS A 90 12.10 3.93 5.93
CA HIS A 90 12.74 3.39 4.75
C HIS A 90 11.97 3.74 3.47
N LEU A 91 10.67 3.47 3.42
CA LEU A 91 9.81 3.75 2.26
C LEU A 91 9.83 5.24 1.87
N LYS A 92 9.83 6.15 2.85
CA LYS A 92 10.04 7.60 2.62
C LYS A 92 11.44 7.95 2.15
N SER A 93 12.45 7.17 2.53
CA SER A 93 13.83 7.41 2.11
C SER A 93 14.06 7.06 0.64
N ILE A 94 13.35 6.08 0.11
CA ILE A 94 13.51 5.57 -1.26
C ILE A 94 12.48 6.10 -2.27
N GLY A 95 11.41 6.76 -1.82
CA GLY A 95 10.34 7.20 -2.71
C GLY A 95 9.35 8.19 -2.11
N LEU A 96 8.27 8.44 -2.85
CA LEU A 96 7.10 9.18 -2.38
C LEU A 96 6.09 8.21 -1.76
N VAL A 97 5.41 8.66 -0.71
CA VAL A 97 4.32 7.93 -0.08
C VAL A 97 2.98 8.55 -0.48
N VAL A 98 2.14 7.77 -1.14
CA VAL A 98 0.82 8.16 -1.64
C VAL A 98 -0.24 7.45 -0.82
N TYR A 99 -1.13 8.21 -0.20
CA TYR A 99 -2.30 7.67 0.48
C TYR A 99 -3.51 7.60 -0.46
N LEU A 100 -3.99 6.39 -0.71
CA LEU A 100 -5.28 6.12 -1.34
C LEU A 100 -6.38 6.12 -0.29
N LYS A 101 -7.11 7.22 -0.23
CA LYS A 101 -8.16 7.48 0.75
C LYS A 101 -9.49 6.97 0.21
N ILE A 102 -10.16 6.19 1.04
CA ILE A 102 -11.54 5.74 0.85
C ILE A 102 -12.38 6.12 2.07
N THR A 103 -13.68 6.28 1.84
CA THR A 103 -14.64 6.47 2.93
C THR A 103 -14.82 5.17 3.74
N TYR A 104 -15.34 5.28 4.97
CA TYR A 104 -15.71 4.10 5.76
C TYR A 104 -16.76 3.25 5.05
N ASP A 105 -17.75 3.88 4.40
CA ASP A 105 -18.80 3.18 3.66
C ASP A 105 -18.23 2.36 2.49
N GLU A 106 -17.24 2.90 1.78
CA GLU A 106 -16.51 2.15 0.75
C GLU A 106 -15.68 1.02 1.32
N LEU A 107 -14.99 1.26 2.44
CA LEU A 107 -14.26 0.20 3.14
C LEU A 107 -15.21 -0.95 3.49
N VAL A 108 -16.36 -0.68 4.10
CA VAL A 108 -17.36 -1.70 4.44
C VAL A 108 -17.87 -2.46 3.22
N LYS A 109 -18.10 -1.77 2.10
CA LYS A 109 -18.57 -2.40 0.85
C LYS A 109 -17.50 -3.28 0.19
N ARG A 110 -16.23 -2.87 0.27
CA ARG A 110 -15.10 -3.51 -0.43
C ARG A 110 -14.37 -4.53 0.44
N VAL A 111 -14.45 -4.40 1.77
CA VAL A 111 -13.85 -5.34 2.70
C VAL A 111 -14.72 -6.59 2.72
N GLY A 112 -14.17 -7.69 2.19
CA GLY A 112 -14.78 -9.00 2.31
C GLY A 112 -14.59 -9.55 3.72
N ASP A 113 -14.32 -10.85 3.84
CA ASP A 113 -13.95 -11.43 5.12
C ASP A 113 -12.58 -10.89 5.58
N VAL A 114 -12.61 -10.15 6.70
CA VAL A 114 -11.46 -9.47 7.32
C VAL A 114 -10.40 -10.49 7.79
N LYS A 115 -10.84 -11.66 8.27
CA LYS A 115 -9.94 -12.72 8.77
C LYS A 115 -9.26 -13.44 7.62
N ASP A 116 -10.02 -13.80 6.59
CA ASP A 116 -9.43 -14.47 5.41
C ASP A 116 -8.43 -13.56 4.68
N ARG A 117 -8.61 -12.24 4.76
CA ARG A 117 -7.68 -11.25 4.20
C ARG A 117 -6.46 -10.96 5.08
N GLY A 118 -6.33 -11.56 6.27
CA GLY A 118 -5.20 -11.31 7.16
C GLY A 118 -5.12 -9.85 7.63
N VAL A 119 -6.25 -9.16 7.79
CA VAL A 119 -6.25 -7.77 8.26
C VAL A 119 -5.82 -7.73 9.71
N ALA A 120 -4.75 -7.00 9.99
CA ALA A 120 -4.25 -6.71 11.33
C ALA A 120 -5.27 -5.91 12.17
N LEU A 121 -6.08 -6.63 12.94
CA LEU A 121 -7.11 -6.10 13.83
C LEU A 121 -6.81 -6.55 15.27
N LYS A 122 -6.74 -5.60 16.21
CA LYS A 122 -6.52 -5.90 17.63
C LYS A 122 -7.75 -6.56 18.24
N ASP A 123 -7.57 -7.34 19.30
CA ASP A 123 -8.67 -7.96 20.03
C ASP A 123 -9.66 -6.91 20.55
N GLY A 124 -10.95 -7.10 20.24
CA GLY A 124 -12.02 -6.19 20.64
C GLY A 124 -12.16 -4.92 19.78
N MET A 125 -11.29 -4.69 18.80
CA MET A 125 -11.36 -3.56 17.89
C MET A 125 -12.38 -3.82 16.78
N THR A 126 -13.26 -2.86 16.50
CA THR A 126 -14.16 -2.92 15.33
C THR A 126 -13.46 -2.42 14.08
N LEU A 127 -14.05 -2.67 12.91
CA LEU A 127 -13.57 -2.09 11.65
C LEU A 127 -13.64 -0.55 11.66
N LEU A 128 -14.62 0.04 12.35
CA LEU A 128 -14.74 1.49 12.48
C LEU A 128 -13.63 2.07 13.38
N ASP A 129 -13.31 1.38 14.48
CA ASP A 129 -12.18 1.76 15.33
C ASP A 129 -10.87 1.70 14.53
N LEU A 130 -10.67 0.62 13.76
CA LEU A 130 -9.52 0.47 12.87
C LEU A 130 -9.45 1.60 11.85
N TYR A 131 -10.61 1.97 11.28
CA TYR A 131 -10.72 3.04 10.31
C TYR A 131 -10.23 4.36 10.90
N HIS A 132 -10.77 4.75 12.05
CA HIS A 132 -10.41 5.99 12.72
C HIS A 132 -8.96 6.01 13.21
N GLU A 133 -8.45 4.90 13.72
CA GLU A 133 -7.05 4.80 14.17
C GLU A 133 -6.11 5.05 12.99
N ARG A 134 -6.27 4.30 11.89
CA ARG A 134 -5.30 4.31 10.78
C ARG A 134 -5.33 5.57 9.92
N ILE A 135 -6.45 6.30 9.83
CA ILE A 135 -6.49 7.58 9.08
C ILE A 135 -5.39 8.52 9.54
N SER A 136 -5.26 8.71 10.86
CA SER A 136 -4.26 9.63 11.42
C SER A 136 -2.83 9.25 11.04
N TYR A 137 -2.55 7.94 10.95
CA TYR A 137 -1.26 7.44 10.50
C TYR A 137 -1.07 7.61 8.98
N PHE A 138 -2.07 7.29 8.17
CA PHE A 138 -1.98 7.47 6.72
C PHE A 138 -1.72 8.94 6.36
N GLU A 139 -2.47 9.87 6.95
CA GLU A 139 -2.29 11.31 6.76
C GLU A 139 -0.92 11.80 7.24
N LYS A 140 -0.43 11.28 8.37
CA LYS A 140 0.91 11.60 8.90
C LYS A 140 2.02 11.19 7.94
N TYR A 141 1.90 10.03 7.29
CA TYR A 141 2.94 9.50 6.43
C TYR A 141 2.81 9.92 4.96
N ALA A 142 1.62 10.29 4.50
CA ALA A 142 1.40 10.69 3.12
C ALA A 142 2.21 11.94 2.71
N ASP A 143 2.86 11.88 1.57
CA ASP A 143 3.37 13.06 0.86
C ASP A 143 2.34 13.57 -0.17
N ILE A 144 1.44 12.68 -0.63
CA ILE A 144 0.29 12.93 -1.51
C ILE A 144 -0.90 12.13 -0.97
N THR A 145 -2.10 12.71 -0.99
CA THR A 145 -3.34 11.99 -0.70
C THR A 145 -4.27 12.10 -1.91
N ILE A 146 -4.80 10.97 -2.35
CA ILE A 146 -5.84 10.89 -3.39
C ILE A 146 -7.11 10.37 -2.75
N ASP A 147 -8.15 11.18 -2.81
CA ASP A 147 -9.50 10.74 -2.45
C ASP A 147 -10.11 9.98 -3.63
N GLU A 148 -10.45 8.71 -3.43
CA GLU A 148 -11.11 7.87 -4.42
C GLU A 148 -12.63 8.11 -4.49
N GLU A 149 -13.21 8.86 -3.55
CA GLU A 149 -14.66 9.01 -3.46
C GLU A 149 -15.26 9.54 -4.76
N GLY A 150 -16.17 8.75 -5.34
CA GLY A 150 -16.88 9.10 -6.57
C GLY A 150 -16.03 9.06 -7.84
N LYS A 151 -14.79 8.55 -7.79
CA LYS A 151 -13.90 8.42 -8.95
C LYS A 151 -13.88 6.99 -9.47
N GLU A 152 -13.86 6.87 -10.79
CA GLU A 152 -13.52 5.62 -11.47
C GLU A 152 -12.02 5.34 -11.36
N LEU A 153 -11.64 4.06 -11.35
CA LEU A 153 -10.24 3.63 -11.22
C LEU A 153 -9.30 4.31 -12.21
N GLY A 154 -9.73 4.48 -13.47
CA GLY A 154 -8.94 5.15 -14.49
C GLY A 154 -8.60 6.58 -14.12
N ALA A 155 -9.55 7.33 -13.56
CA ALA A 155 -9.38 8.71 -13.15
C ALA A 155 -8.40 8.84 -11.97
N VAL A 156 -8.46 7.92 -11.00
CA VAL A 156 -7.51 7.86 -9.87
C VAL A 156 -6.08 7.65 -10.38
N VAL A 157 -5.89 6.73 -11.33
CA VAL A 157 -4.58 6.44 -11.92
C VAL A 157 -4.07 7.63 -12.75
N ASP A 158 -4.94 8.28 -13.51
CA ASP A 158 -4.60 9.45 -14.32
C ASP A 158 -4.17 10.64 -13.45
N GLU A 159 -4.93 10.95 -12.40
CA GLU A 159 -4.60 12.01 -11.45
C GLU A 159 -3.26 11.75 -10.75
N LEU A 160 -3.00 10.51 -10.32
CA LEU A 160 -1.71 10.13 -9.75
C LEU A 160 -0.57 10.32 -10.74
N ARG A 161 -0.75 9.89 -11.98
CA ARG A 161 0.25 10.03 -13.03
C ARG A 161 0.60 11.50 -13.25
N GLU A 162 -0.40 12.37 -13.39
CA GLU A 162 -0.20 13.81 -13.61
C GLU A 162 0.59 14.45 -12.45
N ILE A 163 0.21 14.16 -11.20
CA ILE A 163 0.92 14.68 -10.01
C ILE A 163 2.37 14.19 -9.97
N LEU A 164 2.62 12.93 -10.36
CA LEU A 164 3.95 12.35 -10.37
C LEU A 164 4.82 12.95 -11.49
N GLU A 165 4.26 13.16 -12.68
CA GLU A 165 4.92 13.83 -13.81
C GLU A 165 5.35 15.25 -13.44
N GLU A 166 4.48 16.03 -12.79
CA GLU A 166 4.80 17.38 -12.28
C GLU A 166 5.94 17.38 -11.26
N ARG A 167 6.10 16.28 -10.51
CA ARG A 167 7.19 16.07 -9.54
C ARG A 167 8.46 15.47 -10.16
N GLY A 168 8.49 15.29 -11.48
CA GLY A 168 9.66 14.80 -12.21
C GLY A 168 9.83 13.28 -12.21
N TYR A 169 8.79 12.51 -11.87
CA TYR A 169 8.77 11.07 -12.07
C TYR A 169 8.51 10.79 -13.56
N VAL A 170 9.50 10.18 -14.21
CA VAL A 170 9.53 10.05 -15.68
C VAL A 170 8.75 8.83 -16.15
N LEU A 171 8.11 8.95 -17.31
CA LEU A 171 7.69 7.82 -18.14
C LEU A 171 8.93 7.05 -18.60
N GLY A 172 9.14 5.84 -18.12
CA GLY A 172 9.90 4.85 -18.89
C GLY A 172 9.24 4.80 -20.27
N SER A 173 10.02 4.97 -21.34
CA SER A 173 9.51 4.84 -22.71
C SER A 173 8.67 3.58 -22.78
N ALA A 174 7.36 3.73 -22.99
CA ALA A 174 6.45 2.59 -23.11
C ALA A 174 7.09 1.60 -24.09
N PRO A 175 7.14 0.29 -23.78
CA PRO A 175 7.42 -0.67 -24.83
C PRO A 175 6.36 -0.43 -25.91
N GLU A 176 6.81 -0.12 -27.13
CA GLU A 176 5.94 -0.10 -28.30
C GLU A 176 5.14 -1.40 -28.26
N GLU A 177 3.81 -1.29 -28.21
CA GLU A 177 2.94 -2.46 -28.31
C GLU A 177 3.19 -3.08 -29.70
N GLU A 178 3.93 -4.20 -29.74
CA GLU A 178 3.97 -5.11 -30.89
C GLU A 178 2.67 -5.92 -31.01
#